data_AF-A0AAU5JTM5-F1
#
_entry.id   AF-A0AAU5JTM5-F1
#
_cell.length_a   1.000
_cell.length_b   1.000
_cell.length_c   1.000
_cell.angle_alpha   90.00
_cell.angle_beta   90.00
_cell.angle_gamma   90.00
#
_symmetry.space_group_name_H-M   'P 1'
#
loop_
_entity.id
_entity.type
_entity.pdbx_description
1 polymer ?
#
loop_
_entity_poly.entity_id
_entity_poly.type
_entity_poly.pdbx_seq_one_letter_code
_entity_poly.pdbx_strand_id
1 'polypeptide(L)'
;MYVQIDLDGPAGTLRVSGHGLPTVELVRAPGTDPDAHTPIGTRKRALLALTVDGEPAVIRPARGRLLRRSYRVDVRTGGVRYRLVPCGYVDSRLTRDGRRIGTFTSSGDGKVIDEWDGDPTPHDLALGTALAAAFGTGASPWWETLGDIVGELIP
;
A
#
# COMPACT_ATOMS: atom_id res chain seq x y z
N MET A 1 1.58 -7.27 -19.64
CA MET A 1 0.92 -7.60 -18.35
C MET A 1 0.12 -6.38 -17.94
N TYR A 2 -1.15 -6.54 -17.55
CA TYR A 2 -1.95 -5.43 -17.02
C TYR A 2 -2.28 -5.72 -15.56
N VAL A 3 -2.39 -4.67 -14.77
CA VAL A 3 -2.74 -4.74 -13.35
C VAL A 3 -4.07 -4.03 -13.17
N GLN A 4 -5.03 -4.70 -12.56
CA GLN A 4 -6.30 -4.14 -12.13
C GLN A 4 -6.28 -4.00 -10.61
N ILE A 5 -6.64 -2.81 -10.14
CA ILE A 5 -6.70 -2.46 -8.72
C ILE A 5 -8.16 -2.11 -8.42
N ASP A 6 -8.76 -2.84 -7.49
CA ASP A 6 -10.08 -2.57 -6.95
C ASP A 6 -9.93 -2.24 -5.47
N LEU A 7 -10.03 -0.96 -5.11
CA LEU A 7 -9.88 -0.46 -3.75
C LEU A 7 -11.18 0.21 -3.32
N ASP A 8 -11.79 -0.32 -2.27
CA ASP A 8 -12.91 0.27 -1.55
C ASP A 8 -12.47 0.51 -0.10
N GLY A 9 -11.95 1.70 0.18
CA GLY A 9 -11.52 2.12 1.51
C GLY A 9 -12.64 2.09 2.56
N PRO A 10 -13.85 2.62 2.26
CA PRO A 10 -15.02 2.48 3.13
C PRO A 10 -15.34 1.03 3.49
N ALA A 11 -15.49 0.12 2.51
CA ALA A 11 -15.73 -1.30 2.75
C ALA A 11 -14.51 -2.02 3.34
N GLY A 12 -13.32 -1.43 3.21
CA GLY A 12 -12.08 -1.98 3.72
C GLY A 12 -11.54 -3.13 2.88
N THR A 13 -11.77 -3.11 1.58
CA THR A 13 -11.33 -4.16 0.65
C THR A 13 -10.38 -3.61 -0.38
N LEU A 14 -9.33 -4.37 -0.67
CA LEU A 14 -8.46 -4.19 -1.81
C LEU A 14 -8.29 -5.52 -2.52
N ARG A 15 -8.38 -5.50 -3.85
CA ARG A 15 -7.99 -6.61 -4.71
C ARG A 15 -7.08 -6.12 -5.84
N VAL A 16 -5.94 -6.78 -6.00
CA VAL A 16 -5.05 -6.62 -7.15
C VAL A 16 -5.06 -7.91 -7.94
N SER A 17 -5.30 -7.82 -9.25
CA SER A 17 -5.35 -8.97 -10.15
C SER A 17 -4.95 -8.58 -11.57
N GLY A 18 -4.75 -9.57 -12.44
CA GLY A 18 -4.45 -9.33 -13.85
C GLY A 18 -3.88 -10.57 -14.52
N HIS A 19 -3.76 -10.53 -15.85
CA HIS A 19 -3.28 -11.68 -16.60
C HIS A 19 -1.84 -12.06 -16.23
N GLY A 20 -1.66 -13.27 -15.73
CA GLY A 20 -0.36 -13.81 -15.30
C GLY A 20 0.12 -13.31 -13.94
N LEU A 21 -0.71 -12.56 -13.21
CA LEU A 21 -0.44 -12.13 -11.83
C LEU A 21 -1.15 -13.05 -10.84
N PRO A 22 -0.57 -13.31 -9.66
CA PRO A 22 -1.34 -13.83 -8.55
C PRO A 22 -2.39 -12.78 -8.12
N THR A 23 -3.54 -13.25 -7.65
CA THR A 23 -4.55 -12.37 -7.04
C THR A 23 -4.15 -12.05 -5.62
N VAL A 24 -3.99 -10.77 -5.29
CA VAL A 24 -3.70 -10.30 -3.93
C VAL A 24 -4.94 -9.64 -3.37
N GLU A 25 -5.43 -10.13 -2.24
CA GLU A 25 -6.59 -9.55 -1.55
C GLU A 25 -6.20 -9.10 -0.15
N LEU A 26 -6.61 -7.90 0.24
CA LEU A 26 -6.44 -7.36 1.57
C LEU A 26 -7.79 -6.88 2.08
N VAL A 27 -8.18 -7.39 3.24
CA VAL A 27 -9.47 -7.07 3.86
C VAL A 27 -9.26 -6.53 5.27
N ARG A 28 -9.92 -5.42 5.57
CA ARG A 28 -10.12 -4.90 6.92
C ARG A 28 -11.30 -5.62 7.57
N ALA A 29 -11.19 -5.96 8.84
CA ALA A 29 -12.26 -6.61 9.59
C ALA A 29 -13.59 -5.83 9.47
N PRO A 30 -14.71 -6.52 9.18
CA PRO A 30 -16.00 -5.89 8.95
C PRO A 30 -16.51 -5.18 10.20
N GLY A 31 -17.32 -4.14 10.00
CA GLY A 31 -17.91 -3.35 11.10
C GLY A 31 -16.91 -2.48 11.86
N THR A 32 -15.70 -2.29 11.33
CA THR A 32 -14.70 -1.38 11.92
C THR A 32 -14.68 -0.06 11.15
N ASP A 33 -14.75 1.05 11.90
CA ASP A 33 -14.70 2.39 11.33
C ASP A 33 -13.36 2.62 10.59
N PRO A 34 -13.40 3.10 9.33
CA PRO A 34 -12.20 3.44 8.59
C PRO A 34 -11.49 4.67 9.17
N ASP A 35 -10.17 4.60 9.26
CA ASP A 35 -9.30 5.77 9.36
C ASP A 35 -9.20 6.44 7.99
N ALA A 36 -9.67 7.69 7.91
CA ALA A 36 -9.67 8.49 6.68
C ALA A 36 -8.28 8.72 6.06
N HIS A 37 -7.20 8.58 6.84
CA HIS A 37 -5.83 8.85 6.38
C HIS A 37 -5.10 7.60 5.88
N THR A 38 -5.73 6.42 5.98
CA THR A 38 -5.17 5.18 5.46
C THR A 38 -6.08 4.68 4.34
N PRO A 39 -5.59 4.40 3.12
CA PRO A 39 -6.47 4.03 2.00
C PRO A 39 -7.32 2.77 2.25
N ILE A 40 -6.73 1.71 2.81
CA ILE A 40 -7.48 0.52 3.27
C ILE A 40 -8.29 0.75 4.56
N GLY A 41 -8.27 1.98 5.09
CA GLY A 41 -8.94 2.43 6.29
C GLY A 41 -8.38 1.92 7.61
N THR A 42 -7.24 1.21 7.63
CA THR A 42 -6.54 0.95 8.90
C THR A 42 -5.08 0.53 8.74
N ARG A 43 -4.28 0.84 9.75
CA ARG A 43 -2.94 0.25 9.95
C ARG A 43 -2.90 -0.77 11.09
N LYS A 44 -4.03 -1.03 11.74
CA LYS A 44 -4.12 -1.99 12.85
C LYS A 44 -3.99 -3.41 12.30
N ARG A 45 -2.80 -4.01 12.42
CA ARG A 45 -2.51 -5.38 11.93
C ARG A 45 -3.54 -6.43 12.34
N ALA A 46 -4.14 -6.31 13.53
CA ALA A 46 -5.09 -7.28 14.06
C ALA A 46 -6.44 -7.24 13.33
N LEU A 47 -6.67 -6.18 12.54
CA LEU A 47 -7.87 -5.99 11.73
C LEU A 47 -7.62 -6.28 10.25
N LEU A 48 -6.44 -6.79 9.87
CA LEU A 48 -6.08 -6.96 8.46
C LEU A 48 -5.83 -8.44 8.16
N ALA A 49 -6.45 -8.93 7.08
CA ALA A 49 -6.20 -10.23 6.50
C ALA A 49 -5.70 -10.05 5.05
N LEU A 50 -4.52 -10.59 4.75
CA LEU A 50 -3.91 -10.57 3.43
C LEU A 50 -3.86 -11.99 2.87
N THR A 51 -4.24 -12.18 1.62
CA THR A 51 -4.06 -13.44 0.88
C THR A 51 -3.35 -13.17 -0.46
N VAL A 52 -2.64 -14.18 -0.94
CA VAL A 52 -2.04 -14.21 -2.28
C VAL A 52 -2.44 -15.54 -2.93
N ASP A 53 -3.20 -15.49 -4.02
CA ASP A 53 -3.88 -16.66 -4.63
C ASP A 53 -4.68 -17.48 -3.61
N GLY A 54 -5.35 -16.79 -2.68
CA GLY A 54 -6.12 -17.42 -1.60
C GLY A 54 -5.27 -17.92 -0.43
N GLU A 55 -3.95 -18.00 -0.57
CA GLU A 55 -3.05 -18.44 0.50
C GLU A 55 -2.80 -17.30 1.51
N PRO A 56 -2.98 -17.54 2.82
CA PRO A 56 -2.76 -16.50 3.84
C PRO A 56 -1.32 -15.99 3.87
N ALA A 57 -1.18 -14.67 3.91
CA ALA A 57 0.09 -13.97 4.06
C ALA A 57 0.12 -13.13 5.35
N VAL A 58 1.29 -13.00 5.95
CA VAL A 58 1.45 -12.23 7.19
C VAL A 58 1.78 -10.78 6.87
N ILE A 59 0.87 -9.86 7.19
CA ILE A 59 1.07 -8.42 7.06
C ILE A 59 1.29 -7.73 8.41
N ARG A 60 2.25 -6.82 8.47
CA ARG A 60 2.60 -6.04 9.67
C ARG A 60 2.87 -4.58 9.31
N PRO A 61 1.83 -3.75 9.17
CA PRO A 61 2.00 -2.32 9.06
C PRO A 61 2.57 -1.77 10.38
N ALA A 62 3.55 -0.88 10.28
CA ALA A 62 3.97 -0.08 11.43
C ALA A 62 2.93 1.02 11.72
N ARG A 63 3.03 1.64 12.90
CA ARG A 63 1.97 2.47 13.49
C ARG A 63 1.67 3.80 12.78
N GLY A 64 2.51 4.25 11.85
CA GLY A 64 2.32 5.51 11.10
C GLY A 64 2.34 6.76 11.99
N ARG A 65 3.30 6.87 12.91
CA ARG A 65 3.42 8.02 13.83
C ARG A 65 4.84 8.58 13.79
N LEU A 66 4.95 9.91 13.65
CA LEU A 66 6.14 10.75 13.87
C LEU A 66 7.20 10.73 12.76
N LEU A 67 7.75 9.55 12.43
CA LEU A 67 8.90 9.43 11.53
C LEU A 67 8.55 8.67 10.26
N ARG A 68 9.17 9.00 9.12
CA ARG A 68 8.94 8.31 7.82
C ARG A 68 8.95 6.77 7.93
N ARG A 69 9.92 6.22 8.67
CA ARG A 69 10.05 4.76 8.91
C ARG A 69 8.85 4.12 9.62
N SER A 70 8.03 4.90 10.31
CA SER A 70 6.86 4.42 11.04
C SER A 70 5.70 4.04 10.11
N TYR A 71 5.76 4.44 8.85
CA TYR A 71 4.80 4.10 7.79
C TYR A 71 5.17 2.82 7.04
N ARG A 72 6.28 2.16 7.40
CA ARG A 72 6.68 0.89 6.77
C ARG A 72 5.58 -0.17 6.87
N VAL A 73 5.51 -1.04 5.86
CA VAL A 73 4.65 -2.22 5.84
C VAL A 73 5.52 -3.42 5.53
N ASP A 74 5.55 -4.37 6.46
CA ASP A 74 6.27 -5.64 6.31
C ASP A 74 5.29 -6.75 5.91
N VAL A 75 5.60 -7.55 4.89
CA VAL A 75 4.82 -8.73 4.49
C VAL A 75 5.71 -9.98 4.44
N ARG A 76 5.13 -11.13 4.79
CA ARG A 76 5.72 -12.45 4.51
C ARG A 76 4.73 -13.33 3.77
N THR A 77 5.16 -13.87 2.65
CA THR A 77 4.39 -14.80 1.81
C THR A 77 5.37 -15.64 0.98
N GLY A 78 5.04 -16.90 0.69
CA GLY A 78 5.90 -17.79 -0.10
C GLY A 78 7.34 -17.94 0.43
N GLY A 79 7.55 -17.79 1.75
CA GLY A 79 8.89 -17.79 2.37
C GLY A 79 9.72 -16.51 2.18
N VAL A 80 9.23 -15.54 1.39
CA VAL A 80 9.92 -14.30 1.05
C VAL A 80 9.48 -13.17 1.98
N ARG A 81 10.41 -12.28 2.35
CA ARG A 81 10.10 -11.09 3.16
C ARG A 81 10.09 -9.84 2.29
N TYR A 82 8.94 -9.17 2.27
CA TYR A 82 8.74 -7.90 1.60
C TYR A 82 8.68 -6.76 2.61
N ARG A 83 9.17 -5.59 2.21
CA ARG A 83 8.98 -4.35 2.95
C ARG A 83 8.79 -3.19 1.99
N LEU A 84 7.66 -2.51 2.14
CA LEU A 84 7.41 -1.17 1.60
C LEU A 84 7.78 -0.16 2.68
N VAL A 85 8.62 0.82 2.37
CA VAL A 85 9.02 1.86 3.33
C VAL A 85 9.20 3.20 2.62
N PRO A 86 8.72 4.32 3.19
CA PRO A 86 8.97 5.62 2.60
C PRO A 86 10.45 5.91 2.43
N CYS A 87 10.81 6.40 1.24
CA CYS A 87 12.15 6.87 0.91
C CYS A 87 12.16 8.30 0.35
N GLY A 88 10.98 8.85 0.03
CA GLY A 88 10.81 10.22 -0.44
C GLY A 88 9.58 10.88 0.18
N TYR A 89 9.24 12.08 -0.30
CA TYR A 89 8.03 12.81 0.10
C TYR A 89 6.77 12.05 -0.33
N VAL A 90 6.74 11.64 -1.60
CA VAL A 90 5.67 10.83 -2.20
C VAL A 90 6.07 9.37 -2.41
N ASP A 91 7.37 9.06 -2.36
CA ASP A 91 7.86 7.73 -2.79
C ASP A 91 8.06 6.74 -1.64
N SER A 92 7.86 5.46 -1.95
CA SER A 92 8.25 4.35 -1.10
C SER A 92 9.00 3.29 -1.87
N ARG A 93 10.11 2.81 -1.29
CA ARG A 93 10.87 1.70 -1.88
C ARG A 93 10.32 0.37 -1.42
N LEU A 94 10.29 -0.59 -2.34
CA LEU A 94 10.02 -1.98 -2.06
C LEU A 94 11.34 -2.76 -1.97
N THR A 95 11.43 -3.61 -0.95
CA THR A 95 12.55 -4.54 -0.77
C THR A 95 12.05 -5.97 -0.69
N ARG A 96 12.82 -6.90 -1.26
CA ARG A 96 12.65 -8.36 -1.19
C ARG A 96 13.87 -8.96 -0.53
N ASP A 97 13.66 -9.61 0.61
CA ASP A 97 14.71 -10.12 1.49
C ASP A 97 15.83 -9.12 1.79
N GLY A 98 15.43 -7.85 1.94
CA GLY A 98 16.32 -6.74 2.25
C GLY A 98 16.98 -6.08 1.04
N ARG A 99 16.93 -6.69 -0.15
CA ARG A 99 17.40 -6.05 -1.39
C ARG A 99 16.30 -5.18 -1.97
N ARG A 100 16.62 -3.94 -2.34
CA ARG A 100 15.70 -3.06 -3.07
C ARG A 100 15.41 -3.65 -4.44
N ILE A 101 14.13 -3.64 -4.82
CA ILE A 101 13.68 -4.11 -6.12
C ILE A 101 12.92 -3.04 -6.90
N GLY A 102 12.38 -2.01 -6.25
CA GLY A 102 11.75 -0.90 -6.94
C GLY A 102 11.30 0.22 -6.01
N THR A 103 10.65 1.22 -6.60
CA THR A 103 10.04 2.38 -5.97
C THR A 103 8.60 2.52 -6.46
N PHE A 104 7.73 3.03 -5.58
CA PHE A 104 6.31 3.19 -5.82
C PHE A 104 5.85 4.57 -5.41
N THR A 105 4.88 5.08 -6.15
CA THR A 105 4.13 6.30 -5.85
C THR A 105 2.62 6.04 -5.98
N SER A 106 1.87 6.35 -4.92
CA SER A 106 0.43 6.21 -4.82
C SER A 106 -0.11 7.10 -3.70
N SER A 107 -1.17 7.86 -3.99
CA SER A 107 -1.94 8.60 -2.99
C SER A 107 -3.01 7.74 -2.31
N GLY A 108 -3.12 6.46 -2.67
CA GLY A 108 -4.21 5.59 -2.20
C GLY A 108 -5.54 5.77 -2.92
N ASP A 109 -5.52 6.34 -4.12
CA ASP A 109 -6.67 6.55 -5.00
C ASP A 109 -6.94 5.37 -5.95
N GLY A 110 -6.37 4.21 -5.64
CA GLY A 110 -6.42 3.03 -6.50
C GLY A 110 -5.48 3.09 -7.71
N LYS A 111 -4.62 4.12 -7.82
CA LYS A 111 -3.56 4.20 -8.84
C LYS A 111 -2.20 4.01 -8.22
N VAL A 112 -1.31 3.36 -8.96
CA VAL A 112 0.06 3.10 -8.55
C VAL A 112 0.98 3.33 -9.74
N ILE A 113 2.01 4.16 -9.52
CA ILE A 113 3.14 4.32 -10.42
C ILE A 113 4.31 3.55 -9.81
N ASP A 114 4.95 2.72 -10.62
CA ASP A 114 6.05 1.86 -10.21
C ASP A 114 7.29 2.03 -11.10
N GLU A 115 8.45 2.01 -10.46
CA GLU A 115 9.77 2.00 -11.11
C GLU A 115 10.57 0.84 -10.54
N TRP A 116 11.07 -0.04 -11.41
CA TRP A 116 11.78 -1.26 -11.00
C TRP A 116 13.28 -1.14 -11.26
N ASP A 117 14.09 -1.60 -10.28
CA ASP A 117 15.56 -1.63 -10.37
C ASP A 117 16.06 -2.84 -11.21
N GLY A 118 15.15 -3.61 -11.83
CA GLY A 118 15.40 -4.80 -12.64
C GLY A 118 14.07 -5.46 -13.06
N ASP A 119 14.09 -6.71 -13.50
CA ASP A 119 12.86 -7.43 -13.88
C ASP A 119 12.11 -7.95 -12.65
N PRO A 120 10.92 -7.41 -12.32
CA PRO A 120 10.13 -7.93 -11.22
C PRO A 120 9.48 -9.26 -11.58
N THR A 121 9.30 -10.13 -10.59
CA THR A 121 8.43 -11.30 -10.77
C THR A 121 6.96 -10.87 -10.77
N PRO A 122 6.04 -11.68 -11.33
CA PRO A 122 4.60 -11.42 -11.22
C PRO A 122 4.12 -11.22 -9.79
N HIS A 123 4.72 -11.96 -8.86
CA HIS A 123 4.43 -11.85 -7.43
C HIS A 123 4.94 -10.53 -6.84
N ASP A 124 6.13 -10.06 -7.26
CA ASP A 124 6.65 -8.75 -6.85
C ASP A 124 5.73 -7.61 -7.33
N LEU A 125 5.27 -7.68 -8.59
CA LEU A 125 4.34 -6.72 -9.18
C LEU A 125 3.03 -6.67 -8.39
N ALA A 126 2.33 -7.80 -8.28
CA ALA A 126 1.02 -7.85 -7.64
C ALA A 126 1.09 -7.39 -6.17
N LEU A 127 2.07 -7.89 -5.40
CA LEU A 127 2.20 -7.55 -3.98
C LEU A 127 2.67 -6.10 -3.79
N GLY A 128 3.63 -5.63 -4.57
CA GLY A 128 4.11 -4.25 -4.51
C GLY A 128 3.00 -3.25 -4.78
N THR A 129 2.24 -3.47 -5.86
CA THR A 129 1.07 -2.67 -6.21
C THR A 129 0.01 -2.70 -5.11
N ALA A 130 -0.30 -3.88 -4.56
CA ALA A 130 -1.29 -3.99 -3.49
C ALA A 130 -0.89 -3.20 -2.24
N LEU A 131 0.39 -3.26 -1.84
CA LEU A 131 0.88 -2.53 -0.69
C LEU A 131 0.87 -1.02 -0.91
N ALA A 132 1.27 -0.54 -2.09
CA ALA A 132 1.23 0.87 -2.44
C ALA A 132 -0.21 1.40 -2.46
N ALA A 133 -1.14 0.67 -3.08
CA ALA A 133 -2.55 1.06 -3.14
C ALA A 133 -3.22 1.08 -1.76
N ALA A 134 -3.01 0.05 -0.92
CA ALA A 134 -3.66 -0.07 0.38
C ALA A 134 -3.18 0.94 1.42
N PHE A 135 -1.91 1.34 1.38
CA PHE A 135 -1.31 2.14 2.44
C PHE A 135 -0.86 3.52 1.97
N GLY A 136 -0.95 3.80 0.68
CA GLY A 136 -0.30 4.94 0.05
C GLY A 136 1.22 4.81 0.11
N THR A 137 1.90 5.80 -0.44
CA THR A 137 3.36 5.89 -0.42
C THR A 137 3.81 7.24 0.10
N GLY A 138 5.08 7.30 0.46
CA GLY A 138 5.70 8.50 0.99
C GLY A 138 5.36 8.68 2.46
N ALA A 139 5.72 9.85 2.97
CA ALA A 139 5.41 10.22 4.34
C ALA A 139 4.83 11.63 4.41
N SER A 140 4.35 12.16 3.28
CA SER A 140 3.59 13.40 3.30
C SER A 140 2.34 13.19 4.14
N PRO A 141 2.13 14.03 5.14
CA PRO A 141 0.84 14.10 5.78
C PRO A 141 -0.15 14.72 4.78
N TRP A 142 -1.19 13.98 4.42
CA TRP A 142 -2.34 14.43 3.60
C TRP A 142 -2.86 15.85 3.96
N TRP A 143 -2.68 16.32 5.20
CA TRP A 143 -3.15 17.64 5.64
C TRP A 143 -2.38 18.83 5.05
N GLU A 144 -1.19 18.64 4.47
CA GLU A 144 -0.51 19.72 3.71
C GLU A 144 -1.17 19.95 2.33
N THR A 145 -1.89 18.97 1.77
CA THR A 145 -2.50 19.08 0.43
C THR A 145 -3.89 19.72 0.44
N LEU A 146 -4.52 19.90 1.61
CA LEU A 146 -5.77 20.65 1.75
C LEU A 146 -5.56 22.16 1.97
N GLY A 147 -4.33 22.60 2.23
CA GLY A 147 -4.00 24.02 2.44
C GLY A 147 -4.20 24.89 1.20
N ASP A 148 -4.14 24.32 0.00
CA ASP A 148 -4.20 25.08 -1.26
C ASP A 148 -5.63 25.26 -1.83
N ILE A 149 -6.66 24.71 -1.20
CA ILE A 149 -8.07 24.93 -1.62
C ILE A 149 -8.78 26.02 -0.79
N VAL A 150 -8.21 26.45 0.34
CA VAL A 150 -8.85 27.47 1.22
C VAL A 150 -8.41 28.91 0.89
N GLY A 151 -7.48 29.10 -0.07
CA GLY A 151 -7.01 30.43 -0.46
C GLY A 151 -7.91 31.23 -1.41
N GLU A 152 -8.88 30.60 -2.09
CA GLU A 152 -9.67 31.24 -3.15
C GLU A 152 -11.14 31.52 -2.76
N LEU A 153 -11.50 31.33 -1.49
CA LEU A 153 -12.83 31.63 -0.94
C LEU A 153 -12.76 32.46 0.35
N ILE A 154 -11.89 33.48 0.35
CA ILE A 154 -12.04 34.64 1.22
C ILE A 154 -12.12 35.85 0.28
N PRO A 155 -13.23 36.61 0.26
CA PRO A 155 -13.42 37.75 -0.64
C PRO A 155 -12.44 38.90 -0.35
#